data_AF-B6BDP0-F1
#
_entry.id   AF-B6BDP0-F1
#
_cell.length_a   1.000
_cell.length_b   1.000
_cell.length_c   1.000
_cell.angle_alpha   90.00
_cell.angle_beta   90.00
_cell.angle_gamma   90.00
#
_symmetry.space_group_name_H-M   'P 1'
#
loop_
_entity.id
_entity.type
_entity.pdbx_description
1 polymer ?
#
loop_
_entity_poly.entity_id
_entity_poly.type
_entity_poly.pdbx_seq_one_letter_code
_entity_poly.pdbx_strand_id
1 'polypeptide(L)'
;MALKSYKPTTPGQRGLVLIDRSELWKGRPVKSLTEGLTKTGGRNNTGRITMRRMGGGAKRLYRIVDFKRNKFDVAATVERIEYDPNRTAFIALVKYDDGELAYILAPQRLAVGDKVIASAKADIKPGNAMPFSGMPIGTIVHNIEMKPGKGGQIARAAGTYAQFVGRDGGYAQIRLSSGELRLVRQECMATVGAVSNPDNSNQNFGKAGRMRHKGKRPSVRGVVMNPIDHPHGGGEGRTSGGRHPVTPWGKPTKGKRTRNKNKASQKLIVRSRHAKKKGR
;
A
#
# COMPACT_ATOMS: atom_id res chain seq x y z
N MET A 1 -7.88 -16.52 1.13
CA MET A 1 -9.24 -15.96 1.21
C MET A 1 -9.83 -15.80 -0.17
N ALA A 2 -11.06 -16.23 -0.34
CA ALA A 2 -11.76 -16.19 -1.62
C ALA A 2 -12.49 -14.85 -1.84
N LEU A 3 -12.88 -14.59 -3.09
CA LEU A 3 -13.81 -13.52 -3.44
C LEU A 3 -15.25 -13.99 -3.18
N LYS A 4 -16.06 -13.13 -2.57
CA LYS A 4 -17.49 -13.31 -2.35
C LYS A 4 -18.30 -12.51 -3.35
N SER A 5 -18.99 -13.22 -4.25
CA SER A 5 -20.04 -12.67 -5.10
C SER A 5 -21.38 -12.62 -4.33
N TYR A 6 -22.29 -11.78 -4.79
CA TYR A 6 -23.61 -11.59 -4.19
C TYR A 6 -24.70 -11.90 -5.21
N LYS A 7 -25.82 -12.49 -4.78
CA LYS A 7 -26.99 -12.67 -5.64
C LYS A 7 -27.51 -11.29 -6.09
N PRO A 8 -27.89 -11.10 -7.36
CA PRO A 8 -28.27 -9.80 -7.93
C PRO A 8 -29.70 -9.38 -7.54
N THR A 9 -30.02 -9.35 -6.23
CA THR A 9 -31.36 -9.02 -5.72
C THR A 9 -31.71 -7.54 -5.87
N THR A 10 -30.71 -6.67 -6.02
CA THR A 10 -30.89 -5.24 -6.29
C THR A 10 -29.90 -4.78 -7.37
N PRO A 11 -30.20 -3.71 -8.13
CA PRO A 11 -29.32 -3.22 -9.19
C PRO A 11 -27.89 -2.92 -8.71
N GLY A 12 -27.76 -2.38 -7.49
CA GLY A 12 -26.45 -2.07 -6.89
C GLY A 12 -25.64 -3.30 -6.44
N GLN A 13 -26.24 -4.48 -6.37
CA GLN A 13 -25.57 -5.75 -6.00
C GLN A 13 -25.16 -6.59 -7.21
N ARG A 14 -25.71 -6.34 -8.41
CA ARG A 14 -25.51 -7.18 -9.61
C ARG A 14 -24.04 -7.50 -9.94
N GLY A 15 -23.15 -6.52 -9.77
CA GLY A 15 -21.71 -6.69 -9.99
C GLY A 15 -20.87 -6.67 -8.71
N LEU A 16 -21.48 -6.75 -7.53
CA LEU A 16 -20.76 -6.62 -6.26
C LEU A 16 -19.89 -7.85 -6.01
N VAL A 17 -18.59 -7.63 -5.87
CA VAL A 17 -17.61 -8.65 -5.49
C VAL A 17 -16.72 -8.10 -4.38
N LEU A 18 -16.72 -8.78 -3.23
CA LEU A 18 -15.93 -8.39 -2.07
C LEU A 18 -14.94 -9.48 -1.68
N ILE A 19 -13.96 -9.14 -0.85
CA ILE A 19 -13.11 -10.14 -0.20
C ILE A 19 -13.92 -10.82 0.90
N ASP A 20 -13.90 -12.15 0.95
CA ASP A 20 -14.41 -12.86 2.12
C ASP A 20 -13.47 -12.65 3.32
N ARG A 21 -14.06 -12.38 4.47
CA ARG A 21 -13.37 -12.00 5.72
C ARG A 21 -13.78 -12.91 6.89
N SER A 22 -14.34 -14.07 6.57
CA SER A 22 -14.81 -15.07 7.53
C SER A 22 -13.71 -15.51 8.51
N GLU A 23 -12.50 -15.70 8.01
CA GLU A 23 -11.29 -16.08 8.77
C GLU A 23 -10.69 -14.96 9.63
N LEU A 24 -11.10 -13.71 9.42
CA LEU A 24 -10.57 -12.57 10.18
C LEU A 24 -11.26 -12.44 11.53
N TRP A 25 -10.52 -11.94 12.50
CA TRP A 25 -11.06 -11.56 13.80
C TRP A 25 -12.22 -10.57 13.66
N LYS A 26 -13.37 -10.92 14.23
CA LYS A 26 -14.62 -10.13 14.20
C LYS A 26 -14.76 -9.16 15.39
N GLY A 27 -13.90 -9.30 16.41
CA GLY A 27 -13.97 -8.51 17.63
C GLY A 27 -13.36 -7.11 17.52
N ARG A 28 -13.26 -6.42 18.66
CA ARG A 28 -12.63 -5.10 18.75
C ARG A 28 -11.10 -5.22 18.64
N PRO A 29 -10.42 -4.18 18.10
CA PRO A 29 -8.96 -4.11 18.12
C PRO A 29 -8.43 -3.87 19.53
N VAL A 30 -7.14 -4.09 19.75
CA VAL A 30 -6.48 -3.86 21.05
C VAL A 30 -6.46 -2.37 21.38
N LYS A 31 -7.04 -1.99 22.53
CA LYS A 31 -7.24 -0.58 22.91
C LYS A 31 -5.91 0.20 22.97
N SER A 32 -4.87 -0.37 23.56
CA SER A 32 -3.54 0.26 23.70
C SER A 32 -2.82 0.51 22.36
N LEU A 33 -3.17 -0.26 21.32
CA LEU A 33 -2.56 -0.16 19.98
C LEU A 33 -3.46 0.60 18.99
N THR A 34 -4.42 1.37 19.51
CA THR A 34 -5.36 2.15 18.70
C THR A 34 -5.44 3.60 19.12
N GLU A 35 -5.59 4.47 18.11
CA GLU A 35 -5.69 5.90 18.30
C GLU A 35 -6.84 6.49 17.48
N GLY A 36 -7.36 7.64 17.91
CA GLY A 36 -8.35 8.39 17.13
C GLY A 36 -7.74 8.96 15.86
N LEU A 37 -8.31 8.66 14.69
CA LEU A 37 -7.83 9.22 13.42
C LEU A 37 -8.67 10.42 12.98
N THR A 38 -8.08 11.61 13.05
CA THR A 38 -8.66 12.84 12.52
C THR A 38 -8.57 12.88 10.99
N LYS A 39 -9.65 13.25 10.32
CA LYS A 39 -9.70 13.32 8.86
C LYS A 39 -9.48 14.75 8.38
N THR A 40 -8.62 14.90 7.37
CA THR A 40 -8.33 16.21 6.76
C THR A 40 -9.38 16.64 5.74
N GLY A 41 -10.17 15.71 5.19
CA GLY A 41 -11.08 15.99 4.07
C GLY A 41 -10.37 16.46 2.79
N GLY A 42 -9.05 16.27 2.68
CA GLY A 42 -8.24 16.76 1.57
C GLY A 42 -7.80 18.23 1.69
N ARG A 43 -7.92 18.82 2.89
CA ARG A 43 -7.47 20.18 3.19
C ARG A 43 -6.10 20.20 3.88
N ASN A 44 -5.34 21.28 3.68
CA ASN A 44 -4.09 21.57 4.40
C ASN A 44 -4.35 22.35 5.70
N ASN A 45 -3.28 22.74 6.40
CA ASN A 45 -3.31 23.56 7.61
C ASN A 45 -3.99 24.93 7.44
N THR A 46 -3.96 25.52 6.24
CA THR A 46 -4.68 26.78 5.94
C THR A 46 -6.15 26.57 5.55
N GLY A 47 -6.69 25.35 5.68
CA GLY A 47 -8.07 25.03 5.33
C GLY A 47 -8.37 24.92 3.83
N ARG A 48 -7.38 25.10 2.96
CA ARG A 48 -7.55 25.05 1.49
C ARG A 48 -7.54 23.61 0.99
N ILE A 49 -8.34 23.32 -0.04
CA ILE A 49 -8.36 21.99 -0.67
C ILE A 49 -7.08 21.81 -1.50
N THR A 50 -6.19 20.94 -1.04
CA THR A 50 -4.97 20.57 -1.77
C THR A 50 -5.10 19.21 -2.46
N MET A 51 -5.89 18.30 -1.87
CA MET A 51 -6.25 17.01 -2.45
C MET A 51 -7.75 16.96 -2.70
N ARG A 52 -8.14 17.15 -3.96
CA ARG A 52 -9.55 17.14 -4.37
C ARG A 52 -10.17 15.76 -4.18
N ARG A 53 -11.50 15.76 -4.03
CA ARG A 53 -12.36 14.54 -4.04
C ARG A 53 -12.19 13.62 -2.82
N MET A 54 -11.69 14.16 -1.72
CA MET A 54 -11.62 13.45 -0.43
C MET A 54 -12.68 13.98 0.54
N GLY A 55 -13.21 13.12 1.42
CA GLY A 55 -14.14 13.49 2.50
C GLY A 55 -15.40 12.63 2.58
N GLY A 56 -16.11 12.71 3.72
CA GLY A 56 -17.40 12.04 3.94
C GLY A 56 -17.34 10.51 4.15
N GLY A 57 -16.16 9.95 4.40
CA GLY A 57 -16.01 8.51 4.68
C GLY A 57 -16.38 8.14 6.11
N ALA A 58 -16.58 6.85 6.39
CA ALA A 58 -16.85 6.32 7.73
C ALA A 58 -15.70 6.61 8.71
N LYS A 59 -15.98 6.88 9.99
CA LYS A 59 -14.98 7.11 11.05
C LYS A 59 -14.06 5.89 11.20
N ARG A 60 -12.79 6.12 11.48
CA ARG A 60 -11.76 5.07 11.60
C ARG A 60 -10.92 5.34 12.84
N LEU A 61 -10.43 4.27 13.43
CA LEU A 61 -9.35 4.31 14.41
C LEU A 61 -8.05 3.99 13.68
N TYR A 62 -6.96 4.65 14.02
CA TYR A 62 -5.63 4.28 13.57
C TYR A 62 -5.16 3.05 14.35
N ARG A 63 -4.52 2.10 13.65
CA ARG A 63 -3.87 0.95 14.28
C ARG A 63 -2.37 1.17 14.18
N ILE A 64 -1.71 1.23 15.33
CA ILE A 64 -0.27 1.42 15.45
C ILE A 64 0.39 0.12 14.98
N VAL A 65 0.95 0.15 13.77
CA VAL A 65 1.67 -0.99 13.19
C VAL A 65 3.16 -0.75 13.35
N ASP A 66 3.85 -1.75 13.85
CA ASP A 66 5.31 -1.80 13.88
C ASP A 66 5.85 -2.05 12.46
N PHE A 67 6.30 -0.98 11.83
CA PHE A 67 6.99 -1.05 10.55
C PHE A 67 8.50 -1.25 10.69
N LYS A 68 9.06 -1.15 11.90
CA LYS A 68 10.50 -1.17 12.13
C LYS A 68 11.02 -2.55 12.52
N ARG A 69 10.22 -3.34 13.27
CA ARG A 69 10.60 -4.68 13.77
C ARG A 69 11.89 -4.63 14.58
N ASN A 70 11.95 -3.68 15.53
CA ASN A 70 13.16 -3.38 16.31
C ASN A 70 13.43 -4.35 17.46
N LYS A 71 12.47 -5.22 17.83
CA LYS A 71 12.68 -6.24 18.86
C LYS A 71 13.46 -7.41 18.25
N PHE A 72 14.78 -7.32 18.31
CA PHE A 72 15.68 -8.34 17.80
C PHE A 72 15.72 -9.54 18.74
N ASP A 73 15.79 -10.73 18.16
CA ASP A 73 15.98 -12.03 18.80
C ASP A 73 14.93 -12.42 19.85
N VAL A 74 13.79 -11.72 19.86
CA VAL A 74 12.60 -12.07 20.65
C VAL A 74 11.53 -12.63 19.73
N ALA A 75 11.14 -13.89 19.95
CA ALA A 75 10.06 -14.49 19.19
C ALA A 75 8.71 -13.90 19.60
N ALA A 76 7.78 -13.84 18.64
CA ALA A 76 6.42 -13.45 18.87
C ALA A 76 5.46 -14.46 18.24
N THR A 77 4.42 -14.81 18.98
CA THR A 77 3.36 -15.71 18.51
C THR A 77 2.22 -14.90 17.91
N VAL A 78 1.72 -15.31 16.74
CA VAL A 78 0.58 -14.67 16.08
C VAL A 78 -0.70 -15.06 16.81
N GLU A 79 -1.32 -14.11 17.51
CA GLU A 79 -2.57 -14.36 18.23
C GLU A 79 -3.78 -14.35 17.31
N ARG A 80 -3.83 -13.40 16.37
CA ARG A 80 -4.96 -13.24 15.44
C ARG A 80 -4.63 -12.34 14.26
N ILE A 81 -5.40 -12.51 13.19
CA ILE A 81 -5.33 -11.66 11.99
C ILE A 81 -6.58 -10.78 11.95
N GLU A 82 -6.38 -9.48 11.79
CA GLU A 82 -7.43 -8.46 11.87
C GLU A 82 -7.58 -7.64 10.57
N TYR A 83 -8.77 -7.08 10.42
CA TYR A 83 -9.07 -6.11 9.37
C TYR A 83 -8.55 -4.69 9.69
N ASP A 84 -7.65 -4.21 8.83
CA ASP A 84 -7.19 -2.83 8.64
C ASP A 84 -8.14 -1.85 7.91
N PRO A 85 -8.91 -0.91 8.50
CA PRO A 85 -9.60 0.11 7.68
C PRO A 85 -8.67 1.20 7.09
N ASN A 86 -7.42 1.33 7.53
CA ASN A 86 -6.51 2.38 7.09
C ASN A 86 -5.56 1.94 5.96
N ARG A 87 -5.40 0.63 5.75
CA ARG A 87 -4.60 0.05 4.68
C ARG A 87 -5.39 -1.03 3.92
N THR A 88 -4.82 -1.52 2.83
CA THR A 88 -5.43 -2.61 2.05
C THR A 88 -5.06 -3.98 2.59
N ALA A 89 -3.87 -4.11 3.17
CA ALA A 89 -3.36 -5.35 3.74
C ALA A 89 -4.06 -5.67 5.07
N PHE A 90 -4.05 -6.94 5.47
CA PHE A 90 -4.43 -7.31 6.83
C PHE A 90 -3.26 -7.06 7.79
N ILE A 91 -3.58 -7.01 9.07
CA ILE A 91 -2.60 -6.90 10.14
C ILE A 91 -2.67 -8.13 11.03
N ALA A 92 -1.53 -8.58 11.51
CA ALA A 92 -1.45 -9.64 12.51
C ALA A 92 -1.15 -9.01 13.86
N LEU A 93 -1.92 -9.37 14.88
CA LEU A 93 -1.58 -9.12 16.27
C LEU A 93 -0.59 -10.19 16.70
N VAL A 94 0.58 -9.77 17.15
CA VAL A 94 1.62 -10.66 17.67
C VAL A 94 1.86 -10.35 19.14
N LYS A 95 2.05 -11.40 19.93
CA LYS A 95 2.47 -11.34 21.32
C LYS A 95 3.90 -11.82 21.41
N TYR A 96 4.81 -10.94 21.80
CA TYR A 96 6.19 -11.28 22.09
C TYR A 96 6.27 -12.13 23.36
N ASP A 97 7.33 -12.92 23.49
CA ASP A 97 7.55 -13.76 24.67
C ASP A 97 7.70 -12.93 25.98
N ASP A 98 8.06 -11.64 25.86
CA ASP A 98 8.09 -10.67 26.97
C ASP A 98 6.69 -10.15 27.37
N GLY A 99 5.64 -10.58 26.67
CA GLY A 99 4.24 -10.20 26.93
C GLY A 99 3.76 -8.96 26.17
N GLU A 100 4.63 -8.24 25.46
CA GLU A 100 4.22 -7.07 24.70
C GLU A 100 3.40 -7.47 23.46
N LEU A 101 2.37 -6.68 23.17
CA LEU A 101 1.56 -6.83 21.96
C LEU A 101 1.97 -5.80 20.91
N ALA A 102 2.07 -6.24 19.65
CA ALA A 102 2.27 -5.34 18.52
C ALA A 102 1.45 -5.77 17.32
N TYR A 103 1.06 -4.80 16.47
CA TYR A 103 0.56 -5.13 15.14
C TYR A 103 1.69 -5.11 14.13
N ILE A 104 1.72 -6.13 13.27
CA ILE A 104 2.58 -6.16 12.07
C ILE A 104 1.71 -6.25 10.81
N LEU A 105 2.30 -5.96 9.65
CA LEU A 105 1.65 -6.32 8.38
C LEU A 105 1.60 -7.84 8.29
N ALA A 106 0.41 -8.39 8.03
CA ALA A 106 0.27 -9.82 7.82
C ALA A 106 0.87 -10.20 6.46
N PRO A 107 1.88 -11.09 6.40
CA PRO A 107 2.31 -11.71 5.16
C PRO A 107 1.27 -12.73 4.68
N GLN A 108 1.40 -13.13 3.43
CA GLN A 108 0.65 -14.24 2.87
C GLN A 108 1.11 -15.56 3.53
N ARG A 109 0.15 -16.45 3.81
CA ARG A 109 0.37 -17.75 4.47
C ARG A 109 0.87 -17.68 5.91
N LEU A 110 0.74 -16.53 6.57
CA LEU A 110 0.86 -16.47 8.03
C LEU A 110 -0.47 -16.91 8.64
N ALA A 111 -0.42 -17.89 9.54
CA ALA A 111 -1.56 -18.41 10.28
C ALA A 111 -1.51 -17.98 11.76
N VAL A 112 -2.62 -18.18 12.45
CA VAL A 112 -2.68 -18.00 13.90
C VAL A 112 -1.89 -19.12 14.58
N GLY A 113 -1.09 -18.78 15.59
CA GLY A 113 -0.18 -19.70 16.29
C GLY A 113 1.23 -19.75 15.71
N ASP A 114 1.47 -19.20 14.51
CA ASP A 114 2.81 -19.14 13.93
C ASP A 114 3.73 -18.25 14.77
N LYS A 115 5.02 -18.62 14.84
CA LYS A 115 6.06 -17.80 15.46
C LYS A 115 6.77 -16.94 14.42
N VAL A 116 6.94 -15.66 14.73
CA VAL A 116 7.69 -14.71 13.93
C VAL A 116 8.79 -14.08 14.76
N ILE A 117 9.96 -13.85 14.14
CA ILE A 117 11.11 -13.25 14.81
C ILE A 117 11.74 -12.18 13.91
N ALA A 118 12.31 -11.15 14.53
CA ALA A 118 13.24 -10.25 13.86
C ALA A 118 14.65 -10.57 14.35
N SER A 119 15.60 -10.83 13.46
CA SER A 119 16.98 -11.17 13.82
C SER A 119 17.94 -10.73 12.74
N ALA A 120 19.24 -10.65 13.05
CA ALA A 120 20.28 -10.45 12.04
C ALA A 120 20.31 -11.60 11.02
N LYS A 121 20.00 -12.82 11.47
CA LYS A 121 19.89 -14.02 10.64
C LYS A 121 18.76 -14.88 11.19
N ALA A 122 17.70 -15.07 10.41
CA ALA A 122 16.59 -15.92 10.77
C ALA A 122 16.25 -16.89 9.64
N ASP A 123 15.44 -17.90 9.95
CA ASP A 123 14.85 -18.78 8.95
C ASP A 123 14.04 -17.97 7.91
N ILE A 124 14.05 -18.44 6.67
CA ILE A 124 13.28 -17.86 5.56
C ILE A 124 11.83 -18.34 5.63
N LYS A 125 11.15 -17.99 6.72
CA LYS A 125 9.72 -18.22 6.94
C LYS A 125 8.95 -16.91 6.77
N PRO A 126 7.75 -16.91 6.17
CA PRO A 126 6.93 -15.71 6.05
C PRO A 126 6.70 -15.05 7.41
N GLY A 127 6.91 -13.73 7.49
CA GLY A 127 6.75 -12.96 8.73
C GLY A 127 8.03 -12.71 9.52
N ASN A 128 9.09 -13.49 9.29
CA ASN A 128 10.41 -13.18 9.83
C ASN A 128 10.99 -11.94 9.16
N ALA A 129 11.68 -11.12 9.95
CA ALA A 129 12.33 -9.90 9.48
C ALA A 129 13.83 -9.96 9.71
N MET A 130 14.61 -9.54 8.72
CA MET A 130 16.07 -9.52 8.81
C MET A 130 16.64 -8.48 7.84
N PRO A 131 17.88 -8.01 8.04
CA PRO A 131 18.56 -7.17 7.06
C PRO A 131 18.88 -7.98 5.80
N PHE A 132 19.06 -7.29 4.66
CA PHE A 132 19.45 -7.95 3.41
C PHE A 132 20.83 -8.64 3.48
N SER A 133 21.69 -8.27 4.43
CA SER A 133 22.96 -8.95 4.68
C SER A 133 22.78 -10.43 5.07
N GLY A 134 21.81 -10.72 5.93
CA GLY A 134 21.49 -12.07 6.42
C GLY A 134 20.54 -12.85 5.51
N MET A 135 19.98 -12.23 4.48
CA MET A 135 18.95 -12.83 3.63
C MET A 135 19.55 -13.52 2.39
N PRO A 136 19.08 -14.73 2.00
CA PRO A 136 19.47 -15.36 0.75
C PRO A 136 18.97 -14.59 -0.47
N ILE A 137 19.77 -14.56 -1.53
CA ILE A 137 19.37 -13.97 -2.81
C ILE A 137 18.20 -14.75 -3.41
N GLY A 138 17.28 -14.05 -4.08
CA GLY A 138 16.09 -14.62 -4.72
C GLY A 138 14.84 -14.60 -3.87
N THR A 139 14.95 -14.31 -2.57
CA THR A 139 13.84 -14.26 -1.63
C THR A 139 12.80 -13.20 -2.00
N ILE A 140 11.54 -13.53 -1.72
CA ILE A 140 10.42 -12.61 -1.84
C ILE A 140 10.27 -11.88 -0.50
N VAL A 141 10.21 -10.56 -0.57
CA VAL A 141 10.17 -9.69 0.61
C VAL A 141 9.12 -8.60 0.49
N HIS A 142 8.72 -8.07 1.64
CA HIS A 142 7.85 -6.92 1.76
C HIS A 142 8.27 -6.03 2.94
N ASN A 143 7.58 -4.91 3.13
CA ASN A 143 7.84 -3.95 4.20
C ASN A 143 9.31 -3.50 4.29
N ILE A 144 9.90 -3.14 3.14
CA ILE A 144 11.33 -2.86 3.01
C ILE A 144 11.64 -1.42 3.42
N GLU A 145 12.67 -1.21 4.22
CA GLU A 145 13.19 0.12 4.55
C GLU A 145 13.91 0.76 3.34
N MET A 146 13.82 2.08 3.16
CA MET A 146 14.69 2.76 2.18
C MET A 146 16.02 3.23 2.76
N LYS A 147 16.08 3.40 4.08
CA LYS A 147 17.24 3.80 4.86
C LYS A 147 17.20 3.00 6.16
N PRO A 148 18.35 2.53 6.68
CA PRO A 148 18.38 1.77 7.92
C PRO A 148 17.66 2.50 9.05
N GLY A 149 16.77 1.80 9.75
CA GLY A 149 16.04 2.29 10.94
C GLY A 149 14.92 3.30 10.65
N LYS A 150 14.62 3.62 9.39
CA LYS A 150 13.50 4.51 9.01
C LYS A 150 12.16 3.77 8.89
N GLY A 151 12.13 2.46 9.17
CA GLY A 151 10.96 1.61 9.06
C GLY A 151 10.59 1.29 7.61
N GLY A 152 9.79 0.24 7.46
CA GLY A 152 9.34 -0.23 6.16
C GLY A 152 8.52 0.83 5.41
N GLN A 153 8.93 1.07 4.16
CA GLN A 153 8.36 2.11 3.30
C GLN A 153 7.88 1.55 1.96
N ILE A 154 8.54 0.50 1.46
CA ILE A 154 8.28 -0.13 0.16
C ILE A 154 7.50 -1.46 0.36
N ALA A 155 6.64 -1.79 -0.60
CA ALA A 155 5.87 -3.03 -0.64
C ALA A 155 5.04 -3.28 0.65
N ARG A 156 4.13 -2.35 0.96
CA ARG A 156 3.21 -2.42 2.12
C ARG A 156 1.74 -2.64 1.74
N ALA A 157 1.42 -2.53 0.46
CA ALA A 157 0.06 -2.68 -0.03
C ALA A 157 -0.29 -4.15 -0.20
N ALA A 158 -1.58 -4.44 -0.24
CA ALA A 158 -2.08 -5.81 -0.30
C ALA A 158 -1.57 -6.52 -1.57
N GLY A 159 -1.10 -7.77 -1.42
CA GLY A 159 -0.52 -8.56 -2.51
C GLY A 159 0.79 -8.03 -3.09
N THR A 160 1.35 -6.94 -2.56
CA THR A 160 2.62 -6.41 -3.06
C THR A 160 3.81 -7.15 -2.46
N TYR A 161 4.87 -7.25 -3.24
CA TYR A 161 6.15 -7.80 -2.84
C TYR A 161 7.26 -7.15 -3.68
N ALA A 162 8.50 -7.38 -3.26
CA ALA A 162 9.69 -7.17 -4.04
C ALA A 162 10.52 -8.45 -4.02
N GLN A 163 11.41 -8.60 -4.98
CA GLN A 163 12.35 -9.71 -5.04
C GLN A 163 13.75 -9.19 -4.74
N PHE A 164 14.47 -9.87 -3.86
CA PHE A 164 15.89 -9.61 -3.64
C PHE A 164 16.69 -10.26 -4.77
N VAL A 165 17.33 -9.46 -5.61
CA VAL A 165 17.96 -9.94 -6.87
C VAL A 165 19.44 -10.24 -6.68
N GLY A 166 20.13 -9.47 -5.84
CA GLY A 166 21.56 -9.62 -5.62
C GLY A 166 22.09 -8.59 -4.65
N ARG A 167 23.35 -8.73 -4.26
CA ARG A 167 24.05 -7.82 -3.36
C ARG A 167 25.40 -7.45 -3.95
N ASP A 168 25.75 -6.17 -3.87
CA ASP A 168 27.00 -5.64 -4.40
C ASP A 168 27.39 -4.35 -3.66
N GLY A 169 28.68 -4.18 -3.35
CA GLY A 169 29.25 -2.96 -2.78
C GLY A 169 28.52 -2.37 -1.55
N GLY A 170 28.02 -3.20 -0.62
CA GLY A 170 27.24 -2.75 0.54
C GLY A 170 25.78 -2.38 0.25
N TYR A 171 25.31 -2.59 -0.99
CA TYR A 171 23.93 -2.43 -1.42
C TYR A 171 23.27 -3.77 -1.74
N ALA A 172 21.97 -3.83 -1.52
CA ALA A 172 21.05 -4.86 -1.95
C ALA A 172 20.27 -4.35 -3.16
N GLN A 173 20.24 -5.15 -4.22
CA GLN A 173 19.45 -4.90 -5.42
C GLN A 173 18.07 -5.52 -5.25
N ILE A 174 17.02 -4.69 -5.27
CA ILE A 174 15.64 -5.14 -5.15
C ILE A 174 14.86 -4.82 -6.42
N ARG A 175 14.10 -5.81 -6.90
CA ARG A 175 13.15 -5.66 -8.00
C ARG A 175 11.77 -5.40 -7.42
N LEU A 176 11.24 -4.21 -7.66
CA LEU A 176 9.92 -3.81 -7.20
C LEU A 176 8.83 -4.37 -8.11
N SER A 177 7.61 -4.52 -7.57
CA SER A 177 6.42 -4.88 -8.36
C SER A 177 6.12 -3.91 -9.53
N SER A 178 6.62 -2.67 -9.44
CA SER A 178 6.56 -1.70 -10.55
C SER A 178 7.45 -2.05 -11.75
N GLY A 179 8.37 -3.01 -11.61
CA GLY A 179 9.43 -3.33 -12.57
C GLY A 179 10.69 -2.46 -12.43
N GLU A 180 10.73 -1.52 -11.49
CA GLU A 180 11.95 -0.77 -11.14
C GLU A 180 12.95 -1.69 -10.43
N LEU A 181 14.22 -1.64 -10.84
CA LEU A 181 15.35 -2.25 -10.13
C LEU A 181 16.08 -1.15 -9.36
N ARG A 182 16.19 -1.33 -8.04
CA ARG A 182 16.66 -0.29 -7.12
C ARG A 182 17.66 -0.84 -6.12
N LEU A 183 18.64 -0.01 -5.79
CA LEU A 183 19.61 -0.25 -4.72
C LEU A 183 19.10 0.30 -3.40
N VAL A 184 19.25 -0.51 -2.35
CA VAL A 184 18.98 -0.18 -0.94
C VAL A 184 20.18 -0.63 -0.12
N ARG A 185 20.47 -0.04 1.04
CA ARG A 185 21.59 -0.53 1.87
C ARG A 185 21.34 -1.95 2.37
N GLN A 186 22.40 -2.75 2.49
CA GLN A 186 22.26 -4.13 2.97
C GLN A 186 21.77 -4.22 4.43
N GLU A 187 22.05 -3.18 5.23
CA GLU A 187 21.59 -3.02 6.61
C GLU A 187 20.08 -2.76 6.72
N CYS A 188 19.39 -2.42 5.62
CA CYS A 188 17.96 -2.15 5.66
C CYS A 188 17.17 -3.41 5.96
N MET A 189 16.20 -3.29 6.87
CA MET A 189 15.31 -4.39 7.23
C MET A 189 14.28 -4.68 6.12
N ALA A 190 13.98 -5.95 5.96
CA ALA A 190 12.88 -6.43 5.13
C ALA A 190 12.21 -7.64 5.81
N THR A 191 10.92 -7.83 5.54
CA THR A 191 10.15 -8.97 6.04
C THR A 191 9.98 -9.99 4.93
N VAL A 192 10.25 -11.26 5.23
CA VAL A 192 10.11 -12.38 4.28
C VAL A 192 8.63 -12.61 3.95
N GLY A 193 8.36 -12.87 2.67
CA GLY A 193 7.03 -13.14 2.13
C GLY A 193 6.41 -11.96 1.40
N ALA A 194 5.31 -12.21 0.71
CA ALA A 194 4.46 -11.18 0.10
C ALA A 194 3.42 -10.67 1.10
N VAL A 195 2.90 -9.47 0.91
CA VAL A 195 1.83 -8.92 1.77
C VAL A 195 0.52 -9.69 1.54
N SER A 196 -0.23 -9.92 2.61
CA SER A 196 -1.57 -10.54 2.57
C SER A 196 -2.57 -9.81 1.66
N ASN A 197 -3.72 -10.48 1.44
CA ASN A 197 -4.88 -9.96 0.71
C ASN A 197 -4.62 -9.65 -0.80
N PRO A 198 -4.03 -10.57 -1.59
CA PRO A 198 -3.73 -10.33 -3.00
C PRO A 198 -4.97 -10.03 -3.84
N ASP A 199 -6.11 -10.66 -3.54
CA ASP A 199 -7.38 -10.46 -4.26
C ASP A 199 -8.05 -9.11 -4.02
N ASN A 200 -7.43 -8.22 -3.24
CA ASN A 200 -7.96 -6.88 -3.00
C ASN A 200 -8.18 -6.08 -4.29
N SER A 201 -7.38 -6.29 -5.33
CA SER A 201 -7.56 -5.65 -6.64
C SER A 201 -8.79 -6.13 -7.40
N ASN A 202 -9.25 -7.35 -7.13
CA ASN A 202 -10.31 -8.03 -7.86
C ASN A 202 -11.71 -7.69 -7.32
N GLN A 203 -11.79 -6.83 -6.31
CA GLN A 203 -13.06 -6.35 -5.77
C GLN A 203 -13.78 -5.42 -6.74
N ASN A 204 -15.09 -5.64 -6.89
CA ASN A 204 -15.99 -4.71 -7.53
C ASN A 204 -16.96 -4.13 -6.49
N PHE A 205 -16.97 -2.80 -6.33
CA PHE A 205 -17.77 -2.15 -5.29
C PHE A 205 -19.26 -2.03 -5.63
N GLY A 206 -19.66 -2.28 -6.88
CA GLY A 206 -21.05 -2.35 -7.36
C GLY A 206 -21.80 -1.01 -7.42
N LYS A 207 -21.69 -0.18 -6.39
CA LYS A 207 -22.44 1.09 -6.25
C LYS A 207 -21.57 2.26 -5.80
N ALA A 208 -21.96 3.47 -6.22
CA ALA A 208 -21.27 4.71 -5.86
C ALA A 208 -21.21 4.95 -4.33
N GLY A 209 -22.28 4.63 -3.60
CA GLY A 209 -22.35 4.80 -2.14
C GLY A 209 -21.24 4.08 -1.38
N ARG A 210 -20.79 2.90 -1.85
CA ARG A 210 -19.69 2.17 -1.22
C ARG A 210 -18.36 2.92 -1.34
N MET A 211 -18.15 3.64 -2.44
CA MET A 211 -17.00 4.52 -2.62
C MET A 211 -17.08 5.77 -1.74
N ARG A 212 -18.30 6.31 -1.53
CA ARG A 212 -18.54 7.41 -0.58
C ARG A 212 -18.17 7.02 0.84
N HIS A 213 -18.54 5.83 1.32
CA HIS A 213 -18.14 5.34 2.64
C HIS A 213 -16.62 5.18 2.79
N LYS A 214 -15.90 4.96 1.69
CA LYS A 214 -14.43 4.95 1.68
C LYS A 214 -13.81 6.36 1.75
N GLY A 215 -14.61 7.42 1.70
CA GLY A 215 -14.17 8.81 1.74
C GLY A 215 -13.76 9.37 0.38
N LYS A 216 -14.12 8.70 -0.72
CA LYS A 216 -13.89 9.16 -2.09
C LYS A 216 -15.16 9.86 -2.60
N ARG A 217 -15.06 11.16 -2.87
CA ARG A 217 -16.13 12.00 -3.44
C ARG A 217 -16.16 11.88 -4.97
N PRO A 218 -17.26 12.26 -5.63
CA PRO A 218 -17.37 12.20 -7.08
C PRO A 218 -16.28 13.02 -7.79
N SER A 219 -15.98 12.62 -9.02
CA SER A 219 -14.99 13.24 -9.90
C SER A 219 -15.67 13.80 -11.13
N VAL A 220 -15.70 15.12 -11.27
CA VAL A 220 -16.16 15.78 -12.51
C VAL A 220 -15.03 15.79 -13.55
N ARG A 221 -15.38 15.54 -14.82
CA ARG A 221 -14.46 15.55 -15.97
C ARG A 221 -14.22 16.99 -16.42
N GLY A 222 -12.99 17.31 -16.85
CA GLY A 222 -12.63 18.66 -17.29
C GLY A 222 -13.40 19.16 -18.51
N VAL A 223 -13.74 18.27 -19.46
CA VAL A 223 -14.50 18.61 -20.68
C VAL A 223 -15.96 19.02 -20.44
N VAL A 224 -16.46 18.89 -19.21
CA VAL A 224 -17.83 19.27 -18.82
C VAL A 224 -17.81 20.60 -18.05
N MET A 225 -16.63 21.13 -17.72
CA MET A 225 -16.49 22.37 -16.97
C MET A 225 -16.46 23.57 -17.92
N ASN A 226 -16.55 24.78 -17.38
CA ASN A 226 -16.36 26.00 -18.15
C ASN A 226 -14.86 26.24 -18.40
N PRO A 227 -14.49 27.07 -19.40
CA PRO A 227 -13.09 27.36 -19.71
C PRO A 227 -12.28 27.93 -18.53
N ILE A 228 -12.94 28.65 -17.62
CA ILE A 228 -12.35 29.21 -16.39
C ILE A 228 -11.89 28.12 -15.39
N ASP A 229 -12.59 26.98 -15.34
CA ASP A 229 -12.38 25.94 -14.33
C ASP A 229 -11.33 24.90 -14.76
N HIS A 230 -11.30 24.59 -16.04
CA HIS A 230 -10.42 23.58 -16.60
C HIS A 230 -9.99 23.96 -18.01
N PRO A 231 -8.72 23.72 -18.39
CA PRO A 231 -8.25 23.98 -19.75
C PRO A 231 -8.93 23.18 -20.88
N HIS A 232 -9.84 22.26 -20.55
CA HIS A 232 -10.60 21.47 -21.54
C HIS A 232 -12.07 21.89 -21.58
N GLY A 233 -12.46 22.88 -20.77
CA GLY A 233 -13.84 23.31 -20.62
C GLY A 233 -14.30 24.18 -21.78
N GLY A 234 -15.62 24.33 -21.91
CA GLY A 234 -16.30 25.08 -22.97
C GLY A 234 -16.58 24.28 -24.24
N GLY A 235 -16.95 25.01 -25.30
CA GLY A 235 -17.47 24.47 -26.55
C GLY A 235 -18.98 24.22 -26.51
N GLU A 236 -19.63 24.34 -27.66
CA GLU A 236 -21.05 24.01 -27.82
C GLU A 236 -21.23 22.49 -27.91
N GLY A 237 -22.15 21.94 -27.12
CA GLY A 237 -22.36 20.50 -27.05
C GLY A 237 -21.18 19.73 -26.43
N ARG A 238 -20.89 18.53 -26.95
CA ARG A 238 -19.83 17.66 -26.43
C ARG A 238 -18.53 17.87 -27.19
N THR A 239 -17.48 18.27 -26.48
CA THR A 239 -16.12 18.37 -27.04
C THR A 239 -15.17 17.30 -26.48
N SER A 240 -14.10 17.03 -27.24
CA SER A 240 -12.93 16.26 -26.78
C SER A 240 -11.92 17.14 -26.01
N GLY A 241 -12.21 18.43 -25.86
CA GLY A 241 -11.39 19.43 -25.17
C GLY A 241 -10.47 20.24 -26.09
N GLY A 242 -10.39 19.91 -27.39
CA GLY A 242 -9.72 20.73 -28.41
C GLY A 242 -8.20 20.89 -28.27
N ARG A 243 -7.54 20.15 -27.38
CA ARG A 243 -6.09 20.25 -27.12
C ARG A 243 -5.48 18.94 -26.60
N HIS A 244 -4.16 18.88 -26.56
CA HIS A 244 -3.46 17.81 -25.86
C HIS A 244 -3.88 17.73 -24.38
N PRO A 245 -4.18 16.54 -23.84
CA PRO A 245 -4.71 16.40 -22.49
C PRO A 245 -3.80 16.96 -21.39
N VAL A 246 -4.37 17.85 -20.58
CA VAL A 246 -3.71 18.48 -19.44
C VAL A 246 -4.46 18.25 -18.13
N THR A 247 -3.75 18.50 -17.02
CA THR A 247 -4.31 18.65 -15.69
C THR A 247 -5.10 19.96 -15.59
N PRO A 248 -5.93 20.16 -14.54
CA PRO A 248 -6.63 21.44 -14.35
C PRO A 248 -5.70 22.64 -14.19
N TRP A 249 -4.43 22.42 -13.84
CA TRP A 249 -3.40 23.45 -13.75
C TRP A 249 -2.57 23.59 -15.04
N GLY A 250 -3.07 23.11 -16.18
CA GLY A 250 -2.41 23.23 -17.48
C GLY A 250 -1.19 22.33 -17.70
N LYS A 251 -0.73 21.57 -16.70
CA LYS A 251 0.41 20.64 -16.87
C LYS A 251 0.01 19.42 -17.73
N PRO A 252 0.83 18.98 -18.70
CA PRO A 252 0.52 17.79 -19.53
C PRO A 252 0.31 16.51 -18.72
N THR A 253 -0.70 15.71 -19.06
CA THR A 253 -1.07 14.48 -18.33
C THR A 253 -0.71 13.17 -19.06
N LYS A 254 -0.48 13.22 -20.38
CA LYS A 254 -0.07 12.07 -21.18
C LYS A 254 1.44 12.14 -21.48
N GLY A 255 2.17 11.07 -21.15
CA GLY A 255 3.58 10.88 -21.53
C GLY A 255 4.62 11.70 -20.73
N LYS A 256 4.29 12.89 -20.23
CA LYS A 256 5.25 13.76 -19.52
C LYS A 256 5.79 13.09 -18.24
N ARG A 257 7.12 12.93 -18.17
CA ARG A 257 7.81 12.46 -16.96
C ARG A 257 7.85 13.59 -15.93
N THR A 258 7.34 13.33 -14.72
CA THR A 258 7.24 14.32 -13.63
C THR A 258 8.33 14.19 -12.56
N ARG A 259 9.16 13.14 -12.64
CA ARG A 259 10.28 12.95 -11.71
C ARG A 259 11.38 13.97 -11.99
N ASN A 260 11.86 14.64 -10.95
CA ASN A 260 13.04 15.51 -11.03
C ASN A 260 14.28 14.69 -11.44
N LYS A 261 14.96 15.12 -12.51
CA LYS A 261 16.16 14.48 -13.07
C LYS A 261 17.41 14.61 -12.17
N ASN A 262 17.45 15.64 -11.32
CA ASN A 262 18.61 15.94 -10.48
C ASN A 262 18.46 15.39 -9.06
N LYS A 263 17.45 14.55 -8.81
CA LYS A 263 17.21 14.00 -7.48
C LYS A 263 18.34 13.04 -7.12
N ALA A 264 19.01 13.25 -5.98
CA ALA A 264 20.12 12.42 -5.50
C ALA A 264 19.82 10.90 -5.50
N SER A 265 18.56 10.52 -5.21
CA SER A 265 18.11 9.13 -5.24
C SER A 265 18.07 8.48 -6.64
N GLN A 266 18.43 9.21 -7.70
CA GLN A 266 18.55 8.66 -9.05
C GLN A 266 19.75 7.72 -9.18
N LYS A 267 20.85 7.99 -8.46
CA LYS A 267 22.04 7.12 -8.41
C LYS A 267 21.73 5.71 -7.89
N LEU A 268 20.70 5.59 -7.06
CA LEU A 268 20.27 4.32 -6.47
C LEU A 268 19.29 3.53 -7.35
N ILE A 269 18.99 3.98 -8.57
CA ILE A 269 18.05 3.27 -9.46
C ILE A 269 18.82 2.76 -10.65
N VAL A 270 18.99 1.44 -10.69
CA VAL A 270 19.67 0.74 -11.77
C VAL A 270 18.79 0.73 -13.02
N ARG A 271 17.50 0.41 -12.88
CA ARG A 271 16.56 0.35 -14.01
C ARG A 271 15.23 0.99 -13.66
N SER A 272 14.80 1.97 -14.46
CA SER A 272 13.49 2.60 -14.31
C SER A 272 12.34 1.67 -14.72
N ARG A 273 11.20 1.76 -14.05
CA ARG A 273 9.93 1.11 -14.46
C ARG A 273 9.53 1.37 -15.92
N HIS A 274 9.93 2.50 -16.50
CA HIS A 274 9.58 2.85 -17.89
C HIS A 274 10.40 2.06 -18.92
N ALA A 275 11.53 1.48 -18.53
CA ALA A 275 12.35 0.65 -19.42
C ALA A 275 11.66 -0.67 -19.80
N LYS A 276 10.76 -1.19 -18.93
CA LYS A 276 9.94 -2.37 -19.24
C LYS A 276 8.92 -2.11 -20.35
N LYS A 277 8.49 -0.85 -20.52
CA LYS A 277 7.43 -0.46 -21.45
C LYS A 277 7.89 -0.29 -22.91
N LYS A 278 9.21 -0.34 -23.17
CA LYS A 278 9.78 -0.28 -24.53
C LYS A 278 9.93 -1.65 -25.20
N GLY A 279 9.68 -2.75 -24.47
CA GLY A 279 9.84 -4.13 -24.97
C GLY A 279 8.52 -4.87 -25.19
N ARG A 280 7.43 -4.16 -25.47
CA ARG A 280 6.15 -4.70 -25.96
C ARG A 280 5.64 -3.80 -27.06
#